data_AF-A0A6V7L556-F1
#
_entry.id   AF-A0A6V7L556-F1
#
_cell.length_a   1.000
_cell.length_b   1.000
_cell.length_c   1.000
_cell.angle_alpha   90.00
_cell.angle_beta   90.00
_cell.angle_gamma   90.00
#
_symmetry.space_group_name_H-M   'P 1'
#
loop_
_entity.id
_entity.type
_entity.pdbx_description
1 polymer ?
#
loop_
_entity_poly.entity_id
_entity_poly.type
_entity_poly.pdbx_seq_one_letter_code
_entity_poly.pdbx_strand_id
1 'polypeptide(L)' 'GKFHMLPTGELLVFSVLPSDTHYGYRCRTVHHVTGDTVESSSHARLIVT' A
#
# COMPACT_ATOMS: atom_id res chain seq x y z
N GLY A 1 5.86 13.47 -4.32
CA GLY A 1 6.25 12.74 -3.09
C GLY A 1 6.65 11.33 -3.46
N LYS A 2 7.37 10.61 -2.59
CA LYS A 2 7.83 9.24 -2.87
C LYS A 2 6.68 8.23 -3.03
N PHE A 3 5.58 8.45 -2.32
CA PHE A 3 4.39 7.62 -2.33
C PHE A 3 3.22 8.37 -2.99
N HIS A 4 2.47 7.70 -3.86
CA HIS A 4 1.29 8.26 -4.50
C HIS A 4 0.20 7.20 -4.64
N MET A 5 -0.99 7.48 -4.11
CA MET A 5 -2.14 6.60 -4.31
C MET A 5 -2.83 6.96 -5.63
N LEU A 6 -3.03 5.96 -6.49
CA LEU A 6 -3.79 6.11 -7.71
C LEU A 6 -5.30 6.17 -7.39
N PRO A 7 -6.12 6.81 -8.24
CA PRO A 7 -7.58 6.88 -8.04
C PRO A 7 -8.28 5.52 -7.97
N THR A 8 -7.65 4.50 -8.55
CA THR A 8 -8.09 3.09 -8.56
C THR A 8 -7.70 2.32 -7.29
N GLY A 9 -6.90 2.91 -6.41
CA GLY A 9 -6.59 2.38 -5.07
C GLY A 9 -5.20 1.75 -4.91
N GLU A 10 -4.41 1.67 -5.99
CA GLU A 10 -3.03 1.19 -5.92
C GLU A 10 -2.09 2.22 -5.32
N LEU A 11 -1.01 1.75 -4.70
CA LEU A 11 0.07 2.58 -4.20
C LEU A 11 1.26 2.53 -5.18
N LEU A 12 1.57 3.66 -5.80
CA LEU A 12 2.77 3.85 -6.59
C LEU A 12 3.92 4.36 -5.70
N VAL A 13 5.04 3.63 -5.71
CA VAL A 13 6.27 4.00 -4.99
C VAL A 13 7.32 4.43 -6.01
N PHE A 14 7.69 5.71 -6.01
CA PHE A 14 8.68 6.27 -6.93
C PHE A 14 10.10 6.04 -6.44
N SER A 15 11.02 5.75 -7.38
CA SER A 15 12.45 5.60 -7.12
C SER A 15 12.74 4.65 -5.96
N VAL A 16 12.29 3.40 -6.11
CA VAL A 16 12.46 2.36 -5.08
C VAL A 16 13.93 2.15 -4.77
N LEU A 17 14.28 2.23 -3.49
CA LEU A 17 15.61 2.03 -2.94
C LEU A 17 15.62 0.82 -2.00
N PRO A 18 16.79 0.24 -1.68
CA PRO A 18 16.88 -0.86 -0.71
C PRO A 18 16.27 -0.53 0.66
N SER A 19 16.28 0.74 1.06
CA SER A 19 15.63 1.20 2.30
C SER A 19 14.11 1.03 2.30
N ASP A 20 13.46 0.95 1.13
CA ASP A 20 12.01 0.73 1.05
C ASP A 20 11.61 -0.71 1.40
N THR A 21 12.55 -1.64 1.42
CA THR A 21 12.33 -3.03 1.85
C THR A 21 12.05 -3.17 3.35
N HIS A 22 12.31 -2.10 4.13
CA HIS A 22 11.99 -2.01 5.55
C HIS A 22 10.51 -1.71 5.82
N TYR A 23 9.77 -1.18 4.84
CA TYR A 23 8.35 -0.90 4.99
C TYR A 23 7.49 -2.14 4.67
N GLY A 24 6.46 -2.35 5.50
CA GLY A 24 5.36 -3.25 5.18
C GLY A 24 4.18 -2.44 4.64
N TYR A 25 3.68 -2.79 3.46
CA TYR A 25 2.55 -2.11 2.84
C TYR A 25 1.27 -2.91 3.06
N ARG A 26 0.19 -2.21 3.46
CA ARG A 26 -1.15 -2.78 3.60
C ARG A 26 -2.15 -1.92 2.86
N CYS A 27 -3.17 -2.55 2.30
CA CYS A 27 -4.32 -1.83 1.80
C CYS A 27 -5.44 -1.86 2.85
N ARG A 28 -6.27 -0.84 2.82
CA ARG A 28 -7.45 -0.71 3.66
C ARG A 28 -8.62 -0.36 2.77
N THR A 29 -9.65 -1.19 2.79
CA THR A 29 -10.88 -0.97 2.04
C THR A 29 -11.96 -0.42 2.98
N VAL A 30 -12.83 0.41 2.42
CA VAL A 30 -14.02 0.91 3.13
C VAL A 30 -15.22 0.45 2.33
N HIS A 31 -16.11 -0.31 2.96
CA HIS A 31 -17.36 -0.71 2.34
C HIS A 31 -18.29 0.51 2.26
N HIS A 32 -18.66 0.90 1.04
CA HIS A 32 -19.37 2.16 0.80
C HIS A 32 -20.72 2.24 1.52
N VAL A 33 -21.44 1.13 1.63
CA VAL A 33 -22.81 1.11 2.19
C VAL A 33 -22.81 1.01 3.72
N THR A 34 -21.98 0.13 4.29
CA THR A 34 -21.95 -0.09 5.76
C THR A 34 -20.96 0.83 6.48
N GLY A 35 -19.99 1.39 5.75
CA GLY A 35 -18.86 2.15 6.31
C GLY A 35 -17.77 1.28 6.92
N ASP A 36 -17.92 -0.05 6.88
CA ASP A 36 -16.95 -0.96 7.49
C ASP A 36 -15.59 -0.81 6.85
N THR A 37 -14.57 -0.69 7.69
CA THR A 37 -13.20 -0.55 7.24
C THR A 37 -12.45 -1.84 7.52
N VAL A 38 -11.91 -2.46 6.48
CA VAL A 38 -11.19 -3.73 6.57
C VAL A 38 -9.77 -3.55 6.05
N GLU A 39 -8.79 -3.95 6.86
CA GLU A 39 -7.38 -3.97 6.47
C GLU A 39 -6.98 -5.34 5.90
N SER A 40 -6.05 -5.37 4.96
CA SER A 40 -5.49 -6.63 4.47
C SER A 40 -4.86 -7.45 5.60
N SER A 41 -5.19 -8.73 5.69
CA SER A 41 -4.60 -9.65 6.69
C SER A 41 -3.10 -9.86 6.47
N SER A 42 -2.65 -9.79 5.21
CA SER A 42 -1.25 -9.86 4.81
C SER A 42 -0.64 -8.47 4.57
N HIS A 43 0.70 -8.40 4.65
CA HIS A 43 1.47 -7.25 4.18
C HIS A 43 2.16 -7.57 2.85
N ALA A 44 2.22 -6.59 1.96
CA ALA A 44 3.15 -6.61 0.84
C ALA A 44 4.52 -6.10 1.29
N ARG A 45 5.58 -6.72 0.78
CA ARG A 45 6.97 -6.30 1.02
C ARG A 45 7.67 -6.14 -0.32
N LEU A 46 8.37 -5.03 -0.49
CA LEU A 46 9.24 -4.83 -1.64
C LEU A 46 10.56 -5.56 -1.41
N ILE A 47 11.05 -6.24 -2.45
CA ILE A 47 12.37 -6.87 -2.48
C ILE A 47 13.12 -6.24 -3.65
N VAL A 48 14.29 -5.68 -3.36
CA VAL A 48 15.19 -5.10 -4.37
C VAL A 48 16.45 -5.97 -4.36
N THR A 49 16.72 -6.64 -5.48
CA THR A 49 17.90 -7.49 -5.71
C THR A 49 18.82 -6.86 -6.73
#